data_AF-A0A966W7G0-F1
#
_entry.id   AF-A0A966W7G0-F1
#
_cell.length_a   1.000
_cell.length_b   1.000
_cell.length_c   1.000
_cell.angle_alpha   90.00
_cell.angle_beta   90.00
_cell.angle_gamma   90.00
#
_symmetry.space_group_name_H-M   'P 1'
#
loop_
_entity.id
_entity.type
_entity.pdbx_description
1 polymer ?
#
loop_
_entity_poly.entity_id
_entity_poly.type
_entity_poly.pdbx_seq_one_letter_code
_entity_poly.pdbx_strand_id
1 'polypeptide(L)'
;EIKPVRVRGGHELALAIIDGRVHAFEAYCPHQAWPLKWSEAETGADGTPNLICGLHGWRFCLDTGVTIDPPSMDDLGVYPTRVTDGVVYVGLPGVM
;
A
#
# COMPACT_ATOMS: atom_id res chain seq x y z
N GLU A 1 -3.27 8.08 -8.16
CA GLU A 1 -4.06 6.92 -8.67
C GLU A 1 -3.50 5.65 -8.05
N ILE A 2 -4.37 4.75 -7.59
CA ILE A 2 -3.98 3.44 -7.03
C ILE A 2 -4.29 2.36 -8.06
N LYS A 3 -3.28 1.58 -8.46
CA LYS A 3 -3.39 0.56 -9.50
C LYS A 3 -3.28 -0.84 -8.91
N PRO A 4 -4.32 -1.68 -8.99
CA PRO A 4 -4.22 -3.06 -8.58
C PRO A 4 -3.35 -3.86 -9.56
N VAL A 5 -2.55 -4.78 -9.04
CA VAL A 5 -1.70 -5.70 -9.80
C VAL A 5 -1.81 -7.10 -9.23
N ARG A 6 -1.84 -8.10 -10.12
CA ARG A 6 -1.82 -9.51 -9.73
C ARG A 6 -0.45 -10.08 -10.08
N VAL A 7 0.23 -10.68 -9.11
CA VAL A 7 1.56 -11.28 -9.29
C VAL A 7 1.47 -12.81 -9.24
N ARG A 8 2.54 -13.50 -9.66
CA ARG A 8 2.60 -14.97 -9.59
C ARG A 8 2.45 -15.44 -8.13
N GLY A 9 1.84 -16.60 -7.92
CA GLY A 9 1.52 -17.11 -6.59
C GLY A 9 0.14 -16.68 -6.07
N GLY A 10 -0.60 -15.87 -6.84
CA GLY A 10 -1.98 -15.49 -6.49
C GLY A 10 -2.09 -14.26 -5.59
N HIS A 11 -0.98 -13.59 -5.28
CA HIS A 11 -1.01 -12.36 -4.49
C HIS A 11 -1.61 -11.20 -5.31
N GLU A 12 -2.51 -10.46 -4.68
CA GLU A 12 -3.13 -9.25 -5.23
C GLU A 12 -2.64 -8.04 -4.46
N LEU A 13 -1.89 -7.18 -5.15
CA LEU A 13 -1.27 -5.98 -4.59
C LEU A 13 -1.87 -4.73 -5.23
N ALA A 14 -1.55 -3.58 -4.65
CA ALA A 14 -1.81 -2.28 -5.23
C ALA A 14 -0.53 -1.44 -5.26
N LEU A 15 -0.42 -0.60 -6.30
CA LEU A 15 0.66 0.35 -6.49
C LEU A 15 0.13 1.78 -6.43
N ALA A 16 0.84 2.66 -5.74
CA ALA A 16 0.63 4.10 -5.79
C ALA A 16 1.96 4.81 -6.06
N ILE A 17 1.88 5.98 -6.69
CA ILE A 17 3.02 6.89 -6.82
C ILE A 17 2.73 8.12 -5.97
N ILE A 18 3.58 8.38 -4.99
CA ILE A 18 3.53 9.55 -4.09
C ILE A 18 4.89 10.24 -4.20
N ASP A 19 4.90 11.53 -4.53
CA ASP A 19 6.13 12.33 -4.67
C ASP A 19 7.22 11.65 -5.53
N GLY A 20 6.80 10.97 -6.60
CA GLY A 20 7.68 10.26 -7.53
C GLY A 20 8.22 8.91 -7.04
N ARG A 21 7.90 8.48 -5.81
CA ARG A 21 8.23 7.17 -5.26
C ARG A 21 7.08 6.19 -5.47
N VAL A 22 7.42 4.96 -5.85
CA VAL A 22 6.46 3.86 -5.99
C VAL A 22 6.29 3.15 -4.65
N HIS A 23 5.06 3.04 -4.18
CA HIS A 23 4.68 2.25 -3.01
C HIS A 23 3.88 1.04 -3.45
N ALA A 24 4.19 -0.13 -2.88
CA ALA A 24 3.46 -1.37 -3.09
C ALA A 24 2.91 -1.88 -1.77
N PHE A 25 1.63 -2.27 -1.76
CA PHE A 25 0.90 -2.69 -0.56
C PHE A 25 -0.19 -3.71 -0.92
N GLU A 26 -0.81 -4.32 0.07
CA GLU A 26 -1.96 -5.22 -0.12
C GLU A 26 -3.06 -4.56 -0.97
N ALA A 27 -3.75 -5.32 -1.82
CA ALA A 27 -4.87 -4.77 -2.60
C ALA A 27 -6.13 -4.49 -1.77
N TYR A 28 -6.19 -5.02 -0.54
CA TYR A 28 -7.37 -5.02 0.30
C TYR A 28 -7.05 -4.52 1.71
N CYS A 29 -7.95 -3.71 2.26
CA CYS A 29 -7.81 -3.18 3.62
C CYS A 29 -7.85 -4.34 4.64
N PRO A 30 -6.91 -4.42 5.60
CA PRO A 30 -6.86 -5.52 6.58
C PRO A 30 -8.11 -5.57 7.47
N HIS A 31 -8.83 -4.46 7.63
CA HIS A 31 -10.03 -4.38 8.44
C HIS A 31 -11.22 -5.19 7.90
N GLN A 32 -11.67 -4.92 6.67
CA GLN A 32 -12.89 -5.51 6.08
C GLN A 32 -12.73 -5.86 4.60
N ALA A 33 -11.49 -6.08 4.15
CA ALA A 33 -11.16 -6.42 2.78
C ALA A 33 -11.74 -5.45 1.73
N TRP A 34 -11.84 -4.16 2.06
CA TRP A 34 -12.24 -3.14 1.10
C TRP A 34 -11.17 -3.02 -0.01
N PRO A 35 -11.54 -2.99 -1.30
CA PRO A 35 -10.57 -2.83 -2.38
C PRO A 35 -9.91 -1.45 -2.33
N LEU A 36 -8.62 -1.42 -2.04
CA LEU A 36 -7.86 -0.18 -1.82
C LEU A 36 -7.63 0.63 -3.12
N LYS A 37 -7.99 0.09 -4.28
CA LYS A 37 -8.07 0.86 -5.52
C LYS A 37 -9.08 2.03 -5.45
N TRP A 38 -10.05 1.95 -4.54
CA TRP A 38 -11.03 3.01 -4.27
C TRP A 38 -10.68 3.79 -3.01
N SER A 39 -9.39 4.05 -2.81
CA SER A 39 -8.84 4.77 -1.66
C SER A 39 -7.98 5.93 -2.13
N GLU A 40 -7.54 6.75 -1.20
CA GLU A 40 -6.70 7.91 -1.48
C GLU A 40 -5.30 7.69 -0.92
N ALA A 41 -4.29 8.13 -1.67
CA ALA A 41 -2.90 8.04 -1.29
C ALA A 41 -2.30 9.45 -1.35
N GLU A 42 -1.70 9.90 -0.26
CA GLU A 42 -1.27 11.29 -0.08
C GLU A 42 0.01 11.37 0.76
N THR A 43 0.65 12.54 0.76
CA THR A 43 1.73 12.87 1.71
C THR A 43 1.11 13.57 2.91
N GLY A 44 1.28 12.97 4.09
CA GLY A 44 0.81 13.52 5.36
C GLY A 44 1.53 14.82 5.74
N ALA A 45 0.98 15.53 6.73
CA ALA A 45 1.55 16.80 7.20
C ALA A 45 2.97 16.69 7.78
N ASP A 46 3.35 15.49 8.23
CA ASP A 46 4.69 15.14 8.72
C ASP A 46 5.64 14.68 7.60
N GLY A 47 5.18 14.69 6.34
CA GLY A 47 5.93 14.23 5.18
C GLY A 47 5.89 12.72 4.95
N THR A 48 5.11 11.97 5.74
CA THR A 48 5.00 10.51 5.57
C THR A 48 4.00 10.14 4.46
N PRO A 49 4.31 9.14 3.62
CA PRO A 49 3.37 8.68 2.61
C PRO A 49 2.26 7.87 3.28
N ASN A 50 1.01 8.27 3.05
CA ASN A 50 -0.16 7.71 3.69
C ASN A 50 -1.14 7.11 2.68
N LEU A 51 -1.83 6.06 3.10
CA LEU A 51 -3.01 5.52 2.43
C LEU A 51 -4.23 5.69 3.33
N ILE A 52 -5.31 6.26 2.81
CA ILE A 52 -6.59 6.44 3.49
C ILE A 52 -7.63 5.56 2.82
N CYS A 53 -8.06 4.51 3.53
CA CYS A 53 -9.08 3.58 3.04
C CYS A 53 -10.40 4.30 2.75
N GLY A 54 -10.88 4.19 1.52
CA GLY A 54 -12.09 4.90 1.06
C GLY A 54 -13.42 4.41 1.67
N LEU A 55 -13.42 3.37 2.51
CA LEU A 55 -14.63 2.90 3.18
C LEU A 55 -14.88 3.62 4.52
N HIS A 56 -13.93 3.52 5.45
CA HIS A 56 -14.06 4.04 6.82
C HIS A 56 -12.94 5.01 7.22
N GLY A 57 -12.05 5.37 6.29
CA GLY A 57 -10.97 6.34 6.55
C GLY A 57 -9.76 5.80 7.32
N TRP A 58 -9.61 4.47 7.48
CA TRP A 58 -8.40 3.91 8.11
C TRP A 58 -7.16 4.41 7.38
N ARG A 59 -6.21 4.96 8.14
CA ARG A 59 -4.98 5.55 7.62
C ARG A 59 -3.78 4.66 7.94
N PHE A 60 -2.94 4.42 6.95
CA PHE A 60 -1.73 3.60 7.07
C PHE A 60 -0.51 4.37 6.57
N CYS A 61 0.63 4.20 7.22
CA CYS A 61 1.93 4.65 6.71
C CYS A 61 2.41 3.68 5.62
N LEU A 62 2.63 4.14 4.40
CA LEU A 62 3.07 3.31 3.27
C LEU A 62 4.56 2.97 3.27
N ASP A 63 5.35 3.58 4.14
CA ASP A 63 6.76 3.19 4.35
C ASP A 63 6.89 2.00 5.31
N THR A 64 5.99 1.90 6.29
CA THR A 64 6.10 0.91 7.38
C THR A 64 4.95 -0.11 7.41
N GLY A 65 3.82 0.21 6.79
CA GLY A 65 2.56 -0.54 6.90
C GLY A 65 1.74 -0.20 8.15
N VAL A 66 2.32 0.52 9.12
CA VAL A 66 1.70 0.75 10.42
C VAL A 66 0.39 1.53 10.28
N THR A 67 -0.64 1.06 10.98
CA THR A 67 -1.91 1.80 11.08
C THR A 67 -1.74 3.03 11.95
N ILE A 68 -2.00 4.19 11.36
CA ILE A 68 -1.90 5.50 12.01
C ILE A 68 -3.20 5.82 12.74
N ASP A 69 -4.34 5.56 12.09
CA ASP A 69 -5.66 5.91 12.61
C ASP A 69 -6.70 4.90 12.10
N PRO A 70 -7.42 4.19 12.98
CA PRO A 70 -7.23 4.12 14.43
C PRO A 70 -5.88 3.49 14.83
N PRO A 71 -5.20 3.99 15.88
CA PRO A 71 -3.90 3.46 16.30
C PRO A 71 -4.03 2.04 16.86
N SER A 72 -2.95 1.25 16.76
CA SER A 72 -2.82 -0.10 17.34
C SER A 72 -3.81 -1.14 16.79
N MET A 73 -4.22 -1.00 15.53
CA MET A 73 -5.03 -1.99 14.80
C MET A 73 -4.17 -2.75 13.77
N ASP A 74 -4.78 -3.70 13.04
CA ASP A 74 -4.08 -4.53 12.05
C ASP A 74 -3.37 -3.69 10.98
N ASP A 75 -2.06 -3.90 10.85
CA ASP A 75 -1.21 -3.20 9.90
C ASP A 75 -1.44 -3.63 8.44
N LEU A 76 -1.17 -2.71 7.52
CA LEU A 76 -1.21 -2.96 6.09
C LEU A 76 0.08 -3.64 5.65
N GLY A 77 -0.04 -4.76 4.92
CA GLY A 77 1.13 -5.36 4.27
C GLY A 77 1.72 -4.40 3.23
N VAL A 78 2.97 -3.99 3.42
CA VAL A 78 3.75 -3.17 2.48
C VAL A 78 4.92 -3.97 1.93
N TYR A 79 5.28 -3.70 0.68
CA TYR A 79 6.24 -4.49 -0.07
C TYR A 79 7.37 -3.59 -0.58
N PRO A 80 8.64 -3.97 -0.39
CA PRO A 80 9.76 -3.17 -0.88
C PRO A 80 9.71 -3.06 -2.40
N THR A 81 9.92 -1.86 -2.91
CA THR A 81 9.92 -1.57 -4.35
C THR A 81 11.30 -1.13 -4.81
N ARG A 82 11.61 -1.44 -6.07
CA ARG A 82 12.77 -0.88 -6.78
C ARG A 82 12.36 -0.53 -8.20
N VAL A 83 12.75 0.65 -8.67
CA VAL A 83 12.53 1.08 -10.05
C VAL A 83 13.86 1.03 -10.80
N THR A 84 13.88 0.40 -11.97
CA THR A 84 15.07 0.35 -12.84
C THR A 84 14.59 0.35 -14.29
N ASP A 85 15.07 1.29 -15.10
CA ASP A 85 14.71 1.44 -16.52
C ASP A 85 13.20 1.47 -16.80
N GLY A 86 12.44 2.16 -15.94
CA GLY A 86 10.98 2.25 -16.04
C GLY A 86 10.21 1.00 -15.59
N VAL A 87 10.91 -0.03 -15.11
CA VAL A 87 10.31 -1.27 -14.59
C VAL A 87 10.23 -1.19 -13.06
N VAL A 88 9.05 -1.51 -12.52
CA VAL A 88 8.82 -1.65 -11.08
C VAL A 88 9.03 -3.10 -10.68
N TYR A 89 9.96 -3.31 -9.75
CA TYR A 89 10.19 -4.59 -9.06
C TYR A 89 9.59 -4.51 -7.67
N VAL A 90 8.85 -5.54 -7.28
CA VAL A 90 8.23 -5.66 -5.95
C VAL A 90 8.81 -6.91 -5.26
N GLY A 91 9.37 -6.75 -4.07
CA GLY A 91 9.86 -7.86 -3.27
C GLY A 91 8.69 -8.51 -2.53
N LEU A 92 8.38 -9.76 -2.88
CA LEU A 92 7.38 -10.55 -2.18
C LEU A 92 8.03 -11.28 -0.98
N PRO A 93 7.30 -11.51 0.13
CA PRO A 93 7.77 -12.40 1.18
C PRO A 93 8.10 -13.76 0.55
N GLY A 94 9.23 -14.35 0.94
CA GLY A 94 9.70 -15.60 0.38
C GLY A 94 8.61 -16.67 0.48
N VAL A 95 8.21 -17.21 -0.67
CA VAL A 95 7.43 -18.45 -0.73
C VAL A 95 8.36 -19.54 -0.19
N MET A 96 8.09 -20.04 1.01
CA MET A 96 8.66 -21.31 1.47
C MET A 96 7.97 -22.46 0.75
#